data_AF-A0AB37XN34-F1
#
_entry.id   AF-A0AB37XN34-F1
#
_cell.length_a   1.000
_cell.length_b   1.000
_cell.length_c   1.000
_cell.angle_alpha   90.00
_cell.angle_beta   90.00
_cell.angle_gamma   90.00
#
_symmetry.space_group_name_H-M   'P 1'
#
loop_
_entity.id
_entity.type
_entity.pdbx_description
1 polymer ?
#
loop_
_entity_poly.entity_id
_entity_poly.type
_entity_poly.pdbx_seq_one_letter_code
_entity_poly.pdbx_strand_id
1 'polypeptide(L)'
;TTLRSMLAGNLGLANVGNFNTGFGNVGDVNLGAANIGGHNLGLGNVGDGNLGLGNIGHGNLGFANLGLTAGAAGVGNVGFGNAGINNYGLANMGVGNIGFANTGT
;
A
#
# COMPACT_ATOMS: atom_id res chain seq x y z
N THR A 1 10.44 13.93 -33.70
CA THR A 1 9.13 13.56 -33.12
C THR A 1 9.25 13.01 -31.70
N THR A 2 10.04 13.64 -30.82
CA THR A 2 10.37 13.06 -29.49
C THR A 2 10.49 14.14 -28.41
N LEU A 3 9.60 15.15 -28.43
CA LEU A 3 9.50 16.15 -27.37
C LEU A 3 8.03 16.42 -26.98
N ARG A 4 7.27 15.35 -26.73
CA ARG A 4 5.93 15.41 -26.11
C ARG A 4 5.81 14.48 -24.89
N SER A 5 6.86 14.37 -24.09
CA SER A 5 6.83 13.58 -22.85
C SER A 5 7.46 14.35 -21.68
N MET A 6 6.91 15.53 -21.37
CA MET A 6 7.31 16.31 -20.20
C MET A 6 6.16 16.57 -19.21
N LEU A 7 5.15 15.68 -19.09
CA LEU A 7 4.10 15.88 -18.06
C LEU A 7 3.64 14.63 -17.28
N ALA A 8 4.29 13.48 -17.39
CA ALA A 8 4.07 12.31 -16.52
C ALA A 8 5.29 11.39 -16.52
N GLY A 9 6.37 11.81 -15.87
CA GLY A 9 7.64 11.07 -15.89
C GLY A 9 7.64 9.94 -14.86
N ASN A 10 7.80 8.70 -15.32
CA ASN A 10 8.24 7.62 -14.44
C ASN A 10 9.78 7.61 -14.39
N LEU A 11 10.36 7.44 -13.21
CA LEU A 11 11.79 7.28 -12.98
C LEU A 11 12.10 5.83 -12.60
N GLY A 12 12.98 5.16 -13.34
CA GLY A 12 13.36 3.77 -13.12
C GLY A 12 12.71 2.81 -14.12
N LEU A 13 12.74 1.49 -13.83
CA LEU A 13 12.42 0.47 -14.83
C LEU A 13 11.02 -0.11 -14.66
N ALA A 14 10.39 -0.45 -15.79
CA ALA A 14 9.11 -1.20 -15.85
C ALA A 14 7.93 -0.54 -15.11
N ASN A 15 7.95 0.77 -14.92
CA ASN A 15 6.83 1.50 -14.32
C ASN A 15 5.74 1.78 -15.37
N VAL A 16 4.48 1.60 -14.99
CA VAL A 16 3.29 1.84 -15.83
C VAL A 16 2.37 2.85 -15.12
N GLY A 17 1.90 3.87 -15.84
CA GLY A 17 1.11 4.99 -15.28
C GLY A 17 1.96 6.26 -15.13
N ASN A 18 1.68 7.10 -14.12
CA ASN A 18 2.27 8.44 -14.02
C ASN A 18 3.06 8.65 -12.70
N PHE A 19 4.17 9.40 -12.78
CA PHE A 19 4.91 9.88 -11.60
C PHE A 19 5.43 8.78 -10.64
N ASN A 20 5.70 7.58 -11.15
CA ASN A 20 6.27 6.51 -10.35
C ASN A 20 7.79 6.59 -10.30
N THR A 21 8.39 6.31 -9.15
CA THR A 21 9.84 6.23 -8.97
C THR A 21 10.25 4.86 -8.42
N GLY A 22 11.17 4.19 -9.11
CA GLY A 22 11.72 2.89 -8.73
C GLY A 22 11.41 1.80 -9.76
N PHE A 23 10.94 0.63 -9.33
CA PHE A 23 10.90 -0.57 -10.18
C PHE A 23 9.52 -1.24 -10.23
N GLY A 24 8.95 -1.39 -11.43
CA GLY A 24 7.78 -2.23 -11.63
C GLY A 24 6.50 -1.75 -10.93
N ASN A 25 6.37 -0.44 -10.71
CA ASN A 25 5.14 0.11 -10.12
C ASN A 25 4.06 0.29 -11.20
N VAL A 26 2.79 0.07 -10.83
CA VAL A 26 1.63 0.22 -11.70
C VAL A 26 0.63 1.17 -11.06
N GLY A 27 0.29 2.26 -11.74
CA GLY A 27 -0.63 3.29 -11.25
C GLY A 27 0.07 4.64 -11.13
N ASP A 28 -0.25 5.42 -10.10
CA ASP A 28 0.15 6.83 -10.03
C ASP A 28 0.88 7.18 -8.73
N VAL A 29 1.96 7.95 -8.82
CA VAL A 29 2.66 8.54 -7.66
C VAL A 29 3.17 7.47 -6.66
N ASN A 30 3.69 6.35 -7.16
CA ASN A 30 4.30 5.34 -6.28
C ASN A 30 5.82 5.52 -6.18
N LEU A 31 6.38 5.34 -4.98
CA LEU A 31 7.82 5.35 -4.74
C LEU A 31 8.28 4.02 -4.14
N GLY A 32 9.21 3.34 -4.81
CA GLY A 32 9.76 2.05 -4.41
C GLY A 32 9.55 1.00 -5.49
N ALA A 33 9.11 -0.20 -5.15
CA ALA A 33 9.01 -1.29 -6.12
C ALA A 33 7.74 -2.13 -6.01
N ALA A 34 7.25 -2.59 -7.15
CA ALA A 34 6.11 -3.51 -7.25
C ALA A 34 4.83 -3.00 -6.56
N ASN A 35 4.65 -1.69 -6.43
CA ASN A 35 3.41 -1.13 -5.90
C ASN A 35 2.34 -1.07 -7.01
N ILE A 36 1.09 -1.38 -6.67
CA ILE A 36 -0.07 -1.34 -7.56
C ILE A 36 -1.12 -0.41 -6.96
N GLY A 37 -1.54 0.61 -7.71
CA GLY A 37 -2.48 1.64 -7.26
C GLY A 37 -1.82 3.00 -7.13
N GLY A 38 -2.23 3.81 -6.16
CA GLY A 38 -1.83 5.22 -6.04
C GLY A 38 -1.09 5.58 -4.75
N HIS A 39 -0.16 6.52 -4.82
CA HIS A 39 0.42 7.17 -3.63
C HIS A 39 1.08 6.20 -2.62
N ASN A 40 1.59 5.05 -3.08
CA ASN A 40 2.24 4.09 -2.18
C ASN A 40 3.74 4.37 -2.06
N LEU A 41 4.27 4.20 -0.85
CA LEU A 41 5.69 4.30 -0.55
C LEU A 41 6.20 2.99 0.07
N GLY A 42 7.12 2.33 -0.61
CA GLY A 42 7.74 1.09 -0.16
C GLY A 42 7.67 -0.02 -1.20
N LEU A 43 7.46 -1.27 -0.77
CA LEU A 43 7.53 -2.43 -1.65
C LEU A 43 6.25 -3.27 -1.63
N GLY A 44 5.73 -3.60 -2.80
CA GLY A 44 4.67 -4.60 -2.95
C GLY A 44 3.32 -4.20 -2.36
N ASN A 45 3.04 -2.90 -2.21
CA ASN A 45 1.74 -2.46 -1.71
C ASN A 45 0.69 -2.49 -2.82
N VAL A 46 -0.55 -2.82 -2.49
CA VAL A 46 -1.70 -2.84 -3.40
C VAL A 46 -2.81 -1.97 -2.84
N GLY A 47 -3.31 -1.03 -3.64
CA GLY A 47 -4.32 -0.04 -3.24
C GLY A 47 -3.71 1.36 -3.14
N ASP A 48 -4.19 2.18 -2.20
CA ASP A 48 -3.85 3.62 -2.18
C ASP A 48 -3.29 4.12 -0.85
N GLY A 49 -2.24 4.94 -0.92
CA GLY A 49 -1.72 5.66 0.24
C GLY A 49 -1.07 4.77 1.29
N ASN A 50 -0.55 3.60 0.92
CA ASN A 50 0.11 2.71 1.86
C ASN A 50 1.60 3.05 2.00
N LEU A 51 2.12 2.98 3.23
CA LEU A 51 3.52 3.18 3.55
C LEU A 51 4.09 1.91 4.20
N GLY A 52 5.06 1.28 3.55
CA GLY A 52 5.80 0.13 4.05
C GLY A 52 5.79 -1.04 3.07
N LEU A 53 5.64 -2.28 3.56
CA LEU A 53 5.81 -3.48 2.73
C LEU A 53 4.54 -4.35 2.69
N GLY A 54 4.10 -4.72 1.50
CA GLY A 54 3.09 -5.76 1.31
C GLY A 54 1.72 -5.43 1.88
N ASN A 55 1.36 -4.14 2.01
CA ASN A 55 0.04 -3.76 2.50
C ASN A 55 -0.99 -3.85 1.37
N ILE A 56 -2.21 -4.29 1.68
CA ILE A 56 -3.33 -4.40 0.75
C ILE A 56 -4.52 -3.59 1.27
N GLY A 57 -4.84 -2.51 0.57
CA GLY A 57 -5.97 -1.64 0.85
C GLY A 57 -5.58 -0.16 0.87
N HIS A 58 -6.09 0.61 1.83
CA HIS A 58 -5.97 2.06 1.86
C HIS A 58 -5.38 2.60 3.15
N GLY A 59 -4.36 3.47 3.03
CA GLY A 59 -3.83 4.22 4.16
C GLY A 59 -3.17 3.37 5.25
N ASN A 60 -2.65 2.19 4.91
CA ASN A 60 -1.97 1.33 5.88
C ASN A 60 -0.51 1.75 6.07
N LEU A 61 -0.01 1.69 7.30
CA LEU A 61 1.37 1.97 7.67
C LEU A 61 2.02 0.73 8.28
N GLY A 62 3.11 0.25 7.70
CA GLY A 62 3.90 -0.87 8.21
C GLY A 62 3.92 -2.04 7.25
N PHE A 63 3.69 -3.25 7.75
CA PHE A 63 4.01 -4.47 7.02
C PHE A 63 2.82 -5.43 6.99
N ALA A 64 2.50 -5.95 5.81
CA ALA A 64 1.50 -7.00 5.61
C ALA A 64 0.12 -6.71 6.23
N ASN A 65 -0.31 -5.43 6.25
CA ASN A 65 -1.67 -5.09 6.67
C ASN A 65 -2.66 -5.33 5.52
N LEU A 66 -3.82 -5.91 5.82
CA LEU A 66 -4.76 -6.42 4.82
C LEU A 66 -6.22 -6.32 5.29
N GLY A 67 -7.17 -6.61 4.39
CA GLY A 67 -8.59 -6.67 4.76
C GLY A 67 -8.95 -7.97 5.47
N LEU A 68 -9.99 -7.92 6.31
CA LEU A 68 -10.40 -9.06 7.13
C LEU A 68 -10.75 -10.31 6.31
N THR A 69 -11.25 -10.12 5.09
CA THR A 69 -11.67 -11.19 4.19
C THR A 69 -10.99 -11.05 2.84
N ALA A 70 -10.93 -12.15 2.08
CA ALA A 70 -10.38 -12.13 0.72
C ALA A 70 -11.13 -11.11 -0.14
N GLY A 71 -10.38 -10.21 -0.77
CA GLY A 71 -10.92 -9.13 -1.60
C GLY A 71 -11.38 -7.89 -0.83
N ALA A 72 -11.41 -7.92 0.51
CA ALA A 72 -11.60 -6.71 1.30
C ALA A 72 -10.28 -5.92 1.37
N ALA A 73 -10.39 -4.59 1.30
CA ALA A 73 -9.27 -3.70 1.56
C ALA A 73 -9.05 -3.55 3.07
N GLY A 74 -7.79 -3.64 3.51
CA GLY A 74 -7.42 -3.19 4.85
C GLY A 74 -7.39 -1.67 4.87
N VAL A 75 -7.98 -1.04 5.89
CA VAL A 75 -8.07 0.43 5.93
C VAL A 75 -7.43 0.97 7.21
N GLY A 76 -6.46 1.87 7.08
CA GLY A 76 -5.93 2.63 8.21
C GLY A 76 -5.22 1.79 9.29
N ASN A 77 -4.75 0.58 8.95
CA ASN A 77 -4.02 -0.23 9.90
C ASN A 77 -2.57 0.26 10.06
N VAL A 78 -2.06 0.24 11.28
CA VAL A 78 -0.70 0.63 11.62
C VAL A 78 0.02 -0.51 12.34
N GLY A 79 1.16 -0.94 11.81
CA GLY A 79 2.01 -1.97 12.41
C GLY A 79 2.18 -3.17 11.50
N PHE A 80 2.10 -4.38 12.06
CA PHE A 80 2.53 -5.61 11.40
C PHE A 80 1.38 -6.63 11.36
N GLY A 81 1.01 -7.08 10.17
CA GLY A 81 0.11 -8.23 9.99
C GLY A 81 -1.31 -8.00 10.50
N ASN A 82 -1.81 -6.76 10.54
CA ASN A 82 -3.19 -6.52 10.96
C ASN A 82 -4.17 -6.81 9.80
N ALA A 83 -5.30 -7.41 10.13
CA ALA A 83 -6.37 -7.75 9.19
C ALA A 83 -7.67 -7.01 9.56
N GLY A 84 -8.15 -6.12 8.70
CA GLY A 84 -9.39 -5.37 8.91
C GLY A 84 -9.18 -3.86 8.85
N ILE A 85 -9.76 -3.12 9.81
CA ILE A 85 -9.86 -1.66 9.74
C ILE A 85 -9.35 -1.01 11.04
N ASN A 86 -8.51 0.01 10.92
CA ASN A 86 -8.05 0.87 12.01
C ASN A 86 -7.44 0.11 13.20
N ASN A 87 -6.65 -0.93 12.92
CA ASN A 87 -5.94 -1.65 13.96
C ASN A 87 -4.51 -1.11 14.13
N TYR A 88 -4.05 -0.99 15.37
CA TYR A 88 -2.73 -0.49 15.73
C TYR A 88 -1.95 -1.54 16.52
N GLY A 89 -0.84 -2.04 15.97
CA GLY A 89 0.03 -3.00 16.64
C GLY A 89 0.35 -4.22 15.77
N LEU A 90 0.34 -5.40 16.37
CA LEU A 90 0.81 -6.63 15.73
C LEU A 90 -0.29 -7.70 15.72
N ALA A 91 -0.59 -8.21 14.53
CA ALA A 91 -1.47 -9.35 14.28
C ALA A 91 -2.92 -9.19 14.78
N ASN A 92 -3.45 -7.97 14.82
CA ASN A 92 -4.85 -7.76 15.20
C ASN A 92 -5.80 -8.11 14.06
N MET A 93 -6.98 -8.64 14.38
CA MET A 93 -8.01 -9.03 13.41
C MET A 93 -9.37 -8.40 13.76
N GLY A 94 -9.89 -7.56 12.88
CA GLY A 94 -11.19 -6.92 13.02
C GLY A 94 -11.09 -5.40 12.94
N VAL A 95 -11.77 -4.68 13.83
CA VAL A 95 -11.91 -3.23 13.76
C VAL A 95 -11.38 -2.59 15.03
N GLY A 96 -10.59 -1.52 14.92
CA GLY A 96 -10.30 -0.62 16.06
C GLY A 96 -9.40 -1.20 17.16
N ASN A 97 -8.76 -2.34 16.94
CA ASN A 97 -7.96 -2.98 17.98
C ASN A 97 -6.62 -2.27 18.19
N ILE A 98 -6.15 -2.20 19.44
CA ILE A 98 -4.83 -1.67 19.79
C ILE A 98 -4.09 -2.72 20.62
N GLY A 99 -2.90 -3.14 20.17
CA GLY A 99 -2.05 -4.09 20.88
C GLY A 99 -1.63 -5.30 20.04
N PHE A 100 -1.63 -6.48 20.67
CA PHE A 100 -1.10 -7.70 20.09
C PHE A 100 -2.19 -8.78 20.00
N ALA A 101 -2.39 -9.31 18.79
CA ALA A 101 -3.24 -10.47 18.53
C ALA A 101 -4.69 -10.34 19.03
N ASN A 102 -5.23 -9.12 19.08
CA ASN A 102 -6.63 -8.92 19.45
C ASN A 102 -7.54 -9.36 18.31
N THR A 103 -8.73 -9.85 18.64
CA THR A 103 -9.78 -10.19 17.68
C THR A 103 -11.09 -9.51 18.05
N GLY A 104 -11.80 -8.94 17.08
CA GLY A 104 -13.12 -8.35 17.30
C GLY A 104 -13.19 -6.88 16.90
N THR A 105 -14.12 -6.15 17.51
CA THR A 105 -14.37 -4.72 17.32
C THR A 105 -14.01 -3.91 18.55
#